data_AF-A0A3A3FU15-F1
#
_entry.id   AF-A0A3A3FU15-F1
#
_cell.length_a   1.000
_cell.length_b   1.000
_cell.length_c   1.000
_cell.angle_alpha   90.00
_cell.angle_beta   90.00
_cell.angle_gamma   90.00
#
_symmetry.space_group_name_H-M   'P 1'
#
loop_
_entity.id
_entity.type
_entity.pdbx_description
1 polymer ?
#
loop_
_entity_poly.entity_id
_entity_poly.type
_entity_poly.pdbx_seq_one_letter_code
_entity_poly.pdbx_strand_id
1 'polypeptide(L)' 'MPMNQEHGRVWKKITDVYQQWDQDRSNLMAIDDLSQRLPDIDPGLIIQTLAEAEAEGKAAASDEGGTFRPVPNY' A
#
# COMPACT_ATOMS: atom_id res chain seq x y z
N MET A 1 -1.55 2.59 17.31
CA MET A 1 -3.03 2.59 17.29
C MET A 1 -3.44 1.60 16.20
N PRO A 2 -4.50 0.79 16.38
CA PRO A 2 -4.92 -0.10 15.32
C PRO A 2 -5.45 0.71 14.15
N MET A 3 -5.03 0.35 12.95
CA MET A 3 -5.54 0.82 11.67
C MET A 3 -7.05 1.15 11.69
N ASN A 4 -7.40 2.40 11.40
CA ASN A 4 -8.81 2.84 11.33
C ASN A 4 -9.58 1.99 10.31
N GLN A 5 -10.89 1.78 10.51
CA GLN A 5 -11.71 0.93 9.63
C GLN A 5 -11.64 1.34 8.15
N GLU A 6 -11.51 2.64 7.88
CA GLU A 6 -11.32 3.20 6.55
C GLU A 6 -9.96 2.82 5.95
N HIS A 7 -8.88 3.00 6.71
CA HIS A 7 -7.52 2.63 6.31
C HIS A 7 -7.41 1.11 6.08
N GLY A 8 -8.07 0.29 6.91
CA GLY A 8 -8.12 -1.16 6.70
C GLY A 8 -8.78 -1.56 5.37
N ARG A 9 -9.84 -0.83 4.95
CA ARG A 9 -10.48 -1.06 3.65
C ARG A 9 -9.58 -0.63 2.48
N VAL A 10 -8.93 0.52 2.62
CA VAL A 10 -7.98 1.04 1.63
C VAL A 10 -6.80 0.08 1.49
N TRP A 11 -6.22 -0.37 2.59
CA TRP A 11 -5.15 -1.35 2.62
C TRP A 11 -5.49 -2.65 1.92
N LYS A 12 -6.71 -3.16 2.13
CA LYS A 12 -7.18 -4.34 1.41
C LYS A 12 -7.22 -4.11 -0.11
N LYS A 13 -7.64 -2.92 -0.57
CA LYS A 13 -7.61 -2.58 -2.00
C LYS A 13 -6.17 -2.43 -2.52
N ILE A 14 -5.29 -1.79 -1.75
CA ILE A 14 -3.87 -1.65 -2.09
C ILE A 14 -3.21 -3.01 -2.29
N THR A 15 -3.40 -3.91 -1.32
CA THR A 15 -2.85 -5.27 -1.37
C THR A 15 -3.45 -6.11 -2.49
N ASP A 16 -4.74 -5.96 -2.78
CA ASP A 16 -5.41 -6.64 -3.90
C ASP A 16 -4.84 -6.17 -5.25
N VAL A 17 -4.76 -4.85 -5.47
CA VAL A 17 -4.18 -4.26 -6.69
C VAL A 17 -2.70 -4.65 -6.84
N TYR A 18 -1.95 -4.58 -5.75
CA TYR A 18 -0.55 -4.97 -5.75
C TYR A 18 -0.40 -6.46 -6.09
N GLN A 19 -1.22 -7.35 -5.53
CA GLN A 19 -1.22 -8.77 -5.85
C GLN A 19 -1.64 -9.07 -7.29
N GLN A 20 -2.54 -8.27 -7.87
CA GLN A 20 -2.90 -8.39 -9.29
C GLN A 20 -1.75 -7.95 -10.21
N TRP A 21 -0.96 -6.96 -9.78
CA TRP A 21 0.20 -6.47 -10.53
C TRP A 21 1.42 -7.38 -10.39
N ASP A 22 1.74 -7.81 -9.17
CA ASP A 22 2.88 -8.64 -8.83
C ASP A 22 2.46 -9.76 -7.87
N GLN A 23 2.11 -10.90 -8.47
CA GLN A 23 1.66 -12.09 -7.73
C GLN A 23 2.78 -12.64 -6.84
N ASP A 24 4.02 -12.51 -7.27
CA ASP A 24 5.21 -12.97 -6.53
C ASP A 24 5.61 -12.03 -5.39
N ARG A 25 4.94 -10.86 -5.26
CA ARG A 25 5.20 -9.83 -4.23
C ARG A 25 6.69 -9.58 -4.01
N SER A 26 7.44 -9.56 -5.09
CA SER A 26 8.90 -9.47 -5.11
C SER A 26 9.36 -8.08 -5.53
N ASN A 27 8.50 -7.32 -6.22
CA ASN A 27 8.83 -6.03 -6.83
C ASN A 27 8.28 -4.85 -6.03
N LEU A 28 9.01 -3.75 -5.94
CA LEU A 28 8.48 -2.52 -5.35
C LEU A 28 7.54 -1.84 -6.35
N MET A 29 6.33 -1.48 -5.93
CA MET A 29 5.37 -0.73 -6.76
C MET A 29 5.48 0.76 -6.42
N ALA A 30 5.48 1.63 -7.43
CA ALA A 30 5.41 3.07 -7.22
C ALA A 30 4.03 3.49 -6.68
N ILE A 31 4.01 4.43 -5.74
CA ILE A 31 2.77 4.99 -5.19
C ILE A 31 1.97 5.72 -6.28
N ASP A 32 2.65 6.32 -7.26
CA ASP A 32 2.00 6.91 -8.43
C ASP A 32 1.24 5.86 -9.26
N ASP A 33 1.86 4.72 -9.56
CA ASP A 33 1.21 3.60 -10.27
C ASP A 33 0.03 3.05 -9.47
N LEU A 34 0.17 2.94 -8.15
CA LEU A 34 -0.90 2.52 -7.27
C LEU A 34 -2.07 3.51 -7.31
N SER A 35 -1.79 4.81 -7.25
CA SER A 35 -2.80 5.87 -7.29
C SER A 35 -3.55 5.90 -8.63
N GLN A 36 -2.86 5.61 -9.73
CA GLN A 36 -3.48 5.44 -11.04
C GLN A 36 -4.40 4.20 -11.12
N ARG A 37 -4.04 3.11 -10.42
CA ARG A 37 -4.84 1.88 -10.36
C ARG A 37 -6.00 1.97 -9.36
N LEU A 38 -5.91 2.87 -8.39
CA LEU A 38 -6.94 3.15 -7.38
C LEU A 38 -7.49 4.58 -7.52
N PRO A 39 -8.04 4.96 -8.70
CA PRO A 39 -8.52 6.33 -8.92
C PRO A 39 -9.72 6.69 -8.02
N ASP A 40 -10.43 5.69 -7.48
CA ASP A 40 -11.55 5.87 -6.55
C ASP A 40 -11.11 6.17 -5.10
N ILE A 41 -9.81 6.13 -4.81
CA ILE A 41 -9.26 6.37 -3.48
C ILE A 41 -8.46 7.67 -3.53
N ASP A 42 -8.66 8.53 -2.53
CA ASP A 42 -7.86 9.74 -2.41
C ASP A 42 -6.37 9.39 -2.26
N PRO A 43 -5.47 9.98 -3.08
CA PRO A 43 -4.03 9.71 -2.98
C PRO A 43 -3.43 10.00 -1.60
N GLY A 44 -3.96 11.01 -0.89
CA GLY A 44 -3.57 11.30 0.48
C GLY A 44 -3.94 10.18 1.45
N LEU A 45 -5.10 9.55 1.24
CA LEU A 45 -5.53 8.40 2.03
C LEU A 45 -4.68 7.16 1.74
N ILE A 46 -4.25 6.96 0.48
CA ILE A 46 -3.29 5.91 0.11
C ILE A 46 -1.97 6.11 0.85
N ILE A 47 -1.40 7.31 0.80
CA ILE A 47 -0.13 7.63 1.48
C ILE A 47 -0.25 7.43 2.99
N GLN A 48 -1.32 7.92 3.62
CA GLN A 48 -1.55 7.74 5.05
C GLN A 48 -1.69 6.26 5.43
N THR A 49 -2.42 5.49 4.61
CA THR A 49 -2.60 4.05 4.82
C THR A 49 -1.27 3.30 4.68
N LEU A 50 -0.44 3.67 3.71
CA LEU A 50 0.89 3.09 3.51
C LEU A 50 1.83 3.42 4.68
N ALA A 51 1.84 4.67 5.14
CA ALA A 51 2.64 5.10 6.28
C ALA A 51 2.21 4.39 7.57
N GLU A 52 0.91 4.18 7.78
CA GLU A 52 0.41 3.39 8.91
C GLU A 52 0.76 1.91 8.76
N ALA A 53 0.63 1.34 7.56
CA ALA A 53 1.01 -0.04 7.29
C ALA A 53 2.52 -0.26 7.49
N GLU A 54 3.36 0.70 7.13
CA GLU A 54 4.79 0.69 7.42
C GLU A 54 5.07 0.75 8.91
N ALA A 55 4.41 1.67 9.64
CA ALA A 55 4.53 1.77 11.09
C ALA A 55 4.06 0.50 11.82
N GLU A 56 3.08 -0.22 11.26
CA GLU A 56 2.63 -1.53 11.76
C GLU A 56 3.49 -2.71 11.24
N GLY A 57 4.46 -2.48 10.34
CA GLY A 57 5.31 -3.52 9.76
C GLY A 57 4.63 -4.40 8.70
N LYS A 58 3.46 -3.97 8.20
CA LYS A 58 2.68 -4.60 7.13
C LYS A 58 3.14 -4.20 5.73
N ALA A 59 3.83 -3.08 5.58
CA ALA A 59 4.41 -2.61 4.32
C ALA A 59 5.88 -2.25 4.52
N ALA A 60 6.67 -2.39 3.46
CA ALA A 60 7.98 -1.78 3.36
C ALA A 60 7.89 -0.65 2.33
N ALA A 61 8.17 0.59 2.74
CA ALA A 61 8.35 1.70 1.83
C ALA A 61 9.85 1.91 1.57
N SER A 62 10.19 2.45 0.40
CA SER A 62 11.55 2.89 0.10
C SER A 62 11.54 4.41 -0.13
N ASP A 63 12.28 5.13 0.72
CA ASP A 63 12.43 6.59 0.69
C ASP A 63 12.94 7.12 -0.66
N GLU A 64 13.68 6.32 -1.43
CA GLU A 64 14.36 6.78 -2.63
C GLU A 64 13.46 6.97 -3.86
N GLY A 65 12.21 6.51 -3.83
CA GLY A 65 11.38 6.54 -5.05
C GLY A 65 9.87 6.58 -4.85
N GLY A 66 9.39 6.77 -3.63
CA GLY A 66 7.95 6.69 -3.36
C GLY A 66 7.40 5.33 -3.80
N THR A 67 8.13 4.26 -3.50
CA THR A 67 7.73 2.90 -3.83
C THR A 67 7.41 2.14 -2.55
N PHE A 68 6.52 1.16 -2.65
CA PHE A 68 6.10 0.34 -1.53
C PHE A 68 5.96 -1.12 -1.94
N ARG A 69 6.02 -1.99 -0.94
CA ARG A 69 5.68 -3.41 -1.06
C ARG A 69 4.97 -3.90 0.19
N PRO A 70 3.82 -4.56 0.08
CA PRO A 70 3.20 -5.28 1.19
C PRO A 70 4.10 -6.43 1.69
N VAL A 71 4.25 -6.55 3.00
CA VAL A 71 4.97 -7.65 3.65
C VAL A 71 4.02 -8.83 3.81
N PRO A 72 4.32 -10.02 3.26
CA PRO A 72 3.39 -11.15 3.26
C PRO A 72 3.17 -11.85 4.62
N ASN A 73 3.87 -11.42 5.68
CA ASN A 73 3.85 -12.09 7.01
C ASN A 73 2.87 -11.49 8.03
N TYR A 74 1.89 -10.68 7.60
CA TYR A 74 0.88 -10.06 8.47
C TYR A 74 -0.56 -10.33 8.00
#